data_AF-A0A526UU17-F1
#
_entry.id   AF-A0A526UU17-F1
#
_cell.length_a   1.000
_cell.length_b   1.000
_cell.length_c   1.000
_cell.angle_alpha   90.00
_cell.angle_beta   90.00
_cell.angle_gamma   90.00
#
_symmetry.space_group_name_H-M   'P 1'
#
loop_
_entity.id
_entity.type
_entity.pdbx_description
1 polymer ?
#
loop_
_entity_poly.entity_id
_entity_poly.type
_entity_poly.pdbx_seq_one_letter_code
_entity_poly.pdbx_strand_id
1 'polypeptide(L)' 'GQHISAAIEREAARNGVDLAARGLSAQLLADMLLDGLEGMKARIRDPEGQRQAAAALIRVIDLTLKA' A
#
# COMPACT_ATOMS: atom_id res chain seq x y z
N GLY A 1 -2.43 10.97 -1.82
CA GLY A 1 -2.31 9.95 -2.89
C GLY A 1 -1.09 10.12 -3.77
N GLN A 2 -0.93 11.27 -4.46
CA GLN A 2 0.00 11.40 -5.60
C GLN A 2 1.46 10.99 -5.34
N HIS A 3 2.07 11.40 -4.23
CA HIS A 3 3.46 10.98 -3.92
C HIS A 3 3.61 9.48 -3.64
N ILE A 4 2.60 8.86 -3.03
CA ILE A 4 2.57 7.43 -2.71
C ILE A 4 2.37 6.62 -3.99
N SER A 5 1.40 7.00 -4.81
CA SER A 5 1.14 6.38 -6.12
C SER A 5 2.40 6.39 -6.99
N ALA A 6 3.08 7.53 -7.11
CA ALA A 6 4.34 7.62 -7.86
C ALA A 6 5.47 6.75 -7.26
N ALA A 7 5.50 6.56 -5.93
CA ALA A 7 6.48 5.67 -5.29
C ALA A 7 6.20 4.19 -5.61
N ILE A 8 4.93 3.80 -5.58
CA ILE A 8 4.47 2.45 -5.93
C ILE A 8 4.78 2.15 -7.40
N GLU A 9 4.51 3.09 -8.31
CA GLU A 9 4.80 2.94 -9.74
C GLU A 9 6.30 2.77 -10.00
N ARG A 10 7.14 3.59 -9.35
CA ARG A 10 8.60 3.45 -9.43
C ARG A 10 9.10 2.10 -8.91
N GLU A 11 8.53 1.61 -7.81
CA GLU A 11 8.92 0.32 -7.23
C GLU A 11 8.47 -0.85 -8.10
N ALA A 12 7.25 -0.82 -8.63
CA ALA A 12 6.77 -1.82 -9.58
C ALA A 12 7.70 -1.90 -10.81
N ALA A 13 8.06 -0.75 -11.37
CA ALA A 13 9.00 -0.67 -12.49
C ALA A 13 10.38 -1.22 -12.14
N ARG A 14 10.92 -0.89 -10.95
CA ARG A 14 12.20 -1.45 -10.46
C ARG A 14 12.17 -2.98 -10.37
N ASN A 15 11.04 -3.54 -9.96
CA ASN A 15 10.88 -4.98 -9.77
C ASN A 15 10.36 -5.71 -11.01
N GLY A 16 10.14 -5.02 -12.13
CA GLY A 16 9.63 -5.61 -13.37
C GLY A 16 8.18 -6.09 -13.26
N VAL A 17 7.39 -5.52 -12.34
CA VAL A 17 5.99 -5.89 -12.12
C VAL A 17 5.07 -5.05 -13.00
N ASP A 18 4.32 -5.71 -13.87
CA ASP A 18 3.19 -5.09 -14.58
C ASP A 18 1.94 -5.11 -13.67
N LEU A 19 1.64 -3.96 -13.07
CA LEU A 19 0.45 -3.81 -12.23
C LEU A 19 -0.85 -3.99 -13.02
N ALA A 20 -0.91 -3.51 -14.26
CA ALA A 20 -2.11 -3.58 -15.07
C ALA A 20 -2.43 -5.03 -15.47
N ALA A 21 -1.41 -5.84 -15.80
CA ALA A 21 -1.57 -7.28 -16.01
C ALA A 21 -2.09 -8.03 -14.77
N ARG A 22 -1.87 -7.46 -13.57
CA ARG A 22 -2.42 -7.97 -12.29
C ARG A 22 -3.79 -7.37 -11.94
N GLY A 23 -4.38 -6.55 -12.81
CA GLY A 23 -5.65 -5.85 -12.54
C GLY A 23 -5.54 -4.74 -11.49
N LEU A 24 -4.34 -4.23 -11.26
CA LEU A 24 -4.02 -3.22 -10.26
C LEU A 24 -3.53 -1.92 -10.94
N SER A 25 -3.58 -0.82 -10.19
CA SER A 25 -2.90 0.42 -10.55
C SER A 25 -2.21 1.02 -9.34
N ALA A 26 -1.15 1.80 -9.56
CA ALA A 26 -0.43 2.45 -8.47
C ALA A 26 -1.33 3.41 -7.68
N GLN A 27 -2.27 4.07 -8.37
CA GLN A 27 -3.26 4.94 -7.74
C GLN A 27 -4.24 4.15 -6.86
N LEU A 28 -4.78 3.03 -7.36
CA LEU A 28 -5.65 2.15 -6.58
C LEU A 28 -4.95 1.64 -5.32
N LEU A 29 -3.69 1.18 -5.45
CA LEU A 29 -2.90 0.71 -4.31
C LEU A 29 -2.65 1.83 -3.28
N ALA A 30 -2.38 3.05 -3.74
CA ALA A 30 -2.18 4.20 -2.86
C ALA A 30 -3.47 4.59 -2.11
N ASP A 31 -4.62 4.57 -2.80
CA ASP A 31 -5.91 4.90 -2.20
C ASP A 31 -6.31 3.83 -1.17
N MET A 32 -6.17 2.54 -1.49
CA MET A 32 -6.38 1.45 -0.52
C MET A 32 -5.50 1.55 0.71
N LEU A 33 -4.23 1.93 0.56
CA LEU A 33 -3.33 2.14 1.70
C LEU A 33 -3.84 3.28 2.59
N LEU A 34 -4.22 4.42 2.00
CA LEU A 34 -4.70 5.58 2.75
C LEU A 34 -6.02 5.29 3.45
N ASP A 35 -6.97 4.64 2.77
CA ASP A 35 -8.25 4.22 3.35
C ASP A 35 -8.03 3.23 4.49
N GLY A 36 -7.10 2.28 4.31
CA GLY A 36 -6.72 1.32 5.35
C GLY A 36 -6.13 2.00 6.59
N LEU A 37 -5.24 2.98 6.41
CA LEU A 37 -4.64 3.75 7.50
C LEU A 37 -5.68 4.61 8.23
N GLU A 38 -6.60 5.24 7.49
CA GLU A 38 -7.67 6.05 8.08
C GLU A 38 -8.66 5.19 8.86
N GLY A 39 -9.14 4.10 8.25
CA GLY A 39 -10.03 3.14 8.91
C GLY A 39 -9.38 2.44 10.10
N MET A 40 -8.06 2.30 10.14
CA MET A 40 -7.31 1.78 11.28
C MET A 40 -7.34 2.75 12.46
N LYS A 41 -7.08 4.04 12.24
CA LYS A 41 -7.13 5.08 13.29
C LYS A 41 -8.47 5.12 14.01
N ALA A 42 -9.56 4.90 13.27
CA ALA A 42 -10.91 4.88 13.83
C ALA A 42 -11.19 3.67 14.75
N ARG A 43 -10.48 2.54 14.56
CA ARG A 43 -10.78 1.25 15.22
C ARG A 43 -9.76 0.85 16.28
N ILE A 44 -8.49 1.22 16.11
CA ILE A 44 -7.40 0.81 17.00
C ILE A 44 -6.93 2.01 17.80
N ARG A 45 -7.08 1.96 19.13
CA ARG A 45 -6.68 3.05 20.04
C ARG A 45 -5.26 2.93 20.55
N ASP A 46 -4.77 1.70 20.66
CA ASP A 46 -3.43 1.39 21.15
C ASP A 46 -2.36 1.71 20.07
N PRO A 47 -1.34 2.53 20.37
CA PRO A 47 -0.30 2.90 19.41
C PRO A 47 0.52 1.72 18.87
N GLU A 48 0.74 0.68 19.68
CA GLU A 48 1.44 -0.54 19.23
C GLU A 48 0.60 -1.27 18.18
N GLY A 49 -0.69 -1.50 18.47
CA GLY A 49 -1.63 -2.08 17.52
C GLY A 49 -1.75 -1.28 16.22
N GLN A 50 -1.76 0.06 16.28
CA GLN A 50 -1.74 0.90 15.08
C GLN A 50 -0.46 0.68 14.26
N ARG A 51 0.71 0.60 14.91
CA ARG A 51 1.97 0.37 14.21
C ARG A 51 2.01 -0.99 13.52
N GLN A 52 1.54 -2.04 14.20
CA GLN A 52 1.47 -3.39 13.65
C GLN A 52 0.54 -3.48 12.45
N ALA A 53 -0.65 -2.88 12.54
CA ALA A 53 -1.61 -2.86 11.44
C ALA A 53 -1.09 -2.04 10.24
N ALA A 54 -0.46 -0.88 10.48
CA ALA A 54 0.18 -0.10 9.41
C ALA A 54 1.30 -0.89 8.72
N ALA A 55 2.15 -1.58 9.49
CA ALA A 55 3.22 -2.42 8.95
C ALA A 55 2.65 -3.58 8.09
N ALA A 56 1.55 -4.19 8.53
CA ALA A 56 0.87 -5.23 7.77
C ALA A 56 0.31 -4.71 6.44
N LEU A 57 -0.32 -3.52 6.44
CA LEU A 57 -0.81 -2.88 5.21
C LEU A 57 0.34 -2.62 4.22
N ILE A 58 1.45 -2.06 4.70
CA ILE A 58 2.65 -1.85 3.86
C ILE A 58 3.19 -3.18 3.33
N ARG A 59 3.20 -4.24 4.15
CA ARG A 59 3.67 -5.57 3.71
C ARG A 59 2.81 -6.15 2.59
N VAL A 60 1.50 -5.93 2.60
CA VAL A 60 0.63 -6.36 1.50
C VAL A 60 0.99 -5.63 0.21
N ILE A 61 1.23 -4.32 0.27
CA ILE A 61 1.71 -3.55 -0.89
C ILE A 61 3.09 -4.04 -1.36
N ASP A 62 4.02 -4.31 -0.45
CA ASP A 62 5.34 -4.86 -0.79
C ASP A 62 5.23 -6.22 -1.52
N LEU A 63 4.30 -7.08 -1.09
CA LEU A 63 4.07 -8.37 -1.74
C LEU A 63 3.49 -8.22 -3.15
N THR A 64 2.59 -7.25 -3.40
CA THR A 64 2.04 -7.02 -4.74
C THR A 64 3.06 -6.46 -5.72
N LEU A 65 4.15 -5.87 -5.21
CA LEU A 65 5.24 -5.27 -5.99
C LEU A 65 6.42 -6.21 -6.23
N LYS A 66 6.34 -7.48 -5.83
CA LYS A 66 7.36 -8.50 -6.11
C LYS A 66 7.03 -9.28 -7.39
N ALA A 67 8.07 -9.58 -8.16
CA ALA A 67 7.99 -10.37 -9.40
C ALA A 67 7.45 -11.77 -9.14
#